data_AF-A0A813GVE8-F1
#
_entry.id   AF-A0A813GVE8-F1
#
_cell.length_a   1.000
_cell.length_b   1.000
_cell.length_c   1.000
_cell.angle_alpha   90.00
_cell.angle_beta   90.00
_cell.angle_gamma   90.00
#
_symmetry.space_group_name_H-M   'P 1'
#
loop_
_entity.id
_entity.type
_entity.pdbx_description
1 polymer ?
#
loop_
_entity_poly.entity_id
_entity_poly.type
_entity_poly.pdbx_seq_one_letter_code
_entity_poly.pdbx_strand_id
1 'polypeptide(L)'
;SFKRLLSTRPKEFRALHCMDVAFALALPTAKREFSTWRPLQRPDDGLLLLKPWKELADSHEAPAIGKMAKERAKTALVTGLLEAALLPRLRQAVGNWSPRDVEPCLLLVERCKELLPIEAAESIGAEVVLPRLRAEVETWDPRVDKVSAHLWLHPWLP
;
A
#
# COMPACT_ATOMS: atom_id res chain seq x y z
N SER A 1 2.26 -2.92 -19.50
CA SER A 1 1.56 -2.06 -18.53
C SER A 1 0.11 -2.49 -18.42
N PHE A 2 -0.47 -2.43 -17.23
CA PHE A 2 -1.86 -2.81 -16.94
C PHE A 2 -2.89 -2.20 -17.91
N LYS A 3 -2.69 -0.92 -18.30
CA LYS A 3 -3.50 -0.24 -19.32
C LYS A 3 -3.64 -1.03 -20.63
N ARG A 4 -2.58 -1.73 -21.05
CA ARG A 4 -2.60 -2.59 -22.25
C ARG A 4 -3.42 -3.85 -22.03
N LEU A 5 -3.39 -4.43 -20.83
CA LEU A 5 -4.12 -5.67 -20.53
C LEU A 5 -5.64 -5.44 -20.60
N LEU A 6 -6.08 -4.26 -20.14
CA LEU A 6 -7.47 -3.79 -20.24
C LEU A 6 -7.90 -3.49 -21.68
N SER A 7 -7.05 -2.83 -22.47
CA SER A 7 -7.37 -2.49 -23.87
C SER A 7 -7.42 -3.72 -24.78
N THR A 8 -6.68 -4.79 -24.44
CA THR A 8 -6.56 -5.98 -25.30
C THR A 8 -7.65 -7.02 -25.00
N ARG A 9 -8.24 -7.02 -23.80
CA ARG A 9 -9.26 -8.01 -23.41
C ARG A 9 -10.56 -7.45 -22.83
N PRO A 10 -11.25 -6.52 -23.53
CA PRO A 10 -12.51 -5.96 -23.05
C PRO A 10 -13.68 -6.97 -23.04
N LYS A 11 -13.62 -8.06 -23.83
CA LYS A 11 -14.71 -9.05 -23.91
C LYS A 11 -14.75 -10.01 -22.71
N GLU A 12 -13.59 -10.40 -22.16
CA GLU A 12 -13.51 -11.23 -20.94
C GLU A 12 -14.04 -10.48 -19.71
N PHE A 13 -13.84 -9.16 -19.67
CA PHE A 13 -14.42 -8.26 -18.67
C PHE A 13 -15.94 -8.03 -18.83
N ARG A 14 -16.49 -8.07 -20.05
CA ARG A 14 -17.92 -7.85 -20.33
C ARG A 14 -18.78 -9.09 -20.12
N ALA A 15 -18.21 -10.28 -20.20
CA ALA A 15 -18.95 -11.54 -20.07
C ALA A 15 -19.06 -12.05 -18.61
N LEU A 16 -18.25 -11.52 -17.68
CA LEU A 16 -18.14 -12.03 -16.31
C LEU A 16 -18.39 -10.90 -15.30
N HIS A 17 -19.48 -11.03 -14.54
CA HIS A 17 -19.88 -10.17 -13.43
C HIS A 17 -18.93 -10.21 -12.20
N CYS A 18 -17.64 -10.50 -12.37
CA CYS A 18 -16.82 -10.99 -11.26
C CYS A 18 -15.67 -10.03 -10.94
N MET A 19 -15.86 -9.23 -9.90
CA MET A 19 -14.80 -8.45 -9.26
C MET A 19 -13.63 -9.35 -8.84
N ASP A 20 -13.87 -10.64 -8.58
CA ASP A 20 -12.84 -11.64 -8.31
C ASP A 20 -11.97 -11.94 -9.54
N VAL A 21 -12.54 -11.95 -10.74
CA VAL A 21 -11.78 -12.10 -12.00
C VAL A 21 -11.00 -10.83 -12.29
N ALA A 22 -11.62 -9.67 -12.08
CA ALA A 22 -10.91 -8.39 -12.18
C ALA A 22 -9.72 -8.39 -11.21
N PHE A 23 -9.92 -8.72 -9.94
CA PHE A 23 -8.86 -8.85 -8.94
C PHE A 23 -7.79 -9.86 -9.36
N ALA A 24 -8.17 -11.05 -9.81
CA ALA A 24 -7.23 -12.11 -10.22
C ALA A 24 -6.35 -11.70 -11.41
N LEU A 25 -6.88 -10.91 -12.35
CA LEU A 25 -6.10 -10.37 -13.48
C LEU A 25 -5.22 -9.19 -13.09
N ALA A 26 -5.72 -8.38 -12.15
CA ALA A 26 -5.13 -7.13 -11.74
C ALA A 26 -3.96 -7.38 -10.76
N LEU A 27 -4.12 -8.30 -9.80
CA LEU A 27 -3.15 -8.59 -8.75
C LEU A 27 -1.74 -8.94 -9.25
N PRO A 28 -1.52 -9.86 -10.22
CA PRO A 28 -0.17 -10.19 -10.70
C PRO A 28 0.52 -8.98 -11.34
N THR A 29 -0.26 -8.11 -12.00
CA THR A 29 0.27 -6.89 -12.59
C THR A 29 0.64 -5.86 -11.52
N ALA A 30 -0.21 -5.67 -10.51
CA ALA A 30 0.09 -4.81 -9.35
C ALA A 30 1.38 -5.27 -8.66
N LYS A 31 1.49 -6.57 -8.34
CA LYS A 31 2.70 -7.16 -7.71
C LYS A 31 3.96 -6.90 -8.53
N ARG A 32 3.90 -7.09 -9.86
CA ARG A 32 5.05 -6.83 -10.74
C ARG A 32 5.43 -5.35 -10.74
N GLU A 33 4.47 -4.44 -10.83
CA GLU A 33 4.73 -3.00 -10.84
C GLU A 33 5.35 -2.56 -9.49
N PHE A 34 4.77 -3.00 -8.35
CA PHE A 34 5.30 -2.73 -7.01
C PHE A 34 6.66 -3.37 -6.73
N SER A 35 7.00 -4.50 -7.37
CA SER A 35 8.29 -5.18 -7.12
C SER A 35 9.50 -4.29 -7.46
N THR A 36 9.34 -3.38 -8.42
CA THR A 36 10.40 -2.46 -8.87
C THR A 36 10.42 -1.14 -8.10
N TRP A 37 9.32 -0.83 -7.40
CA TRP A 37 9.18 0.40 -6.63
C TRP A 37 10.09 0.38 -5.41
N ARG A 38 10.73 1.51 -5.08
CA ARG A 38 11.62 1.68 -3.93
C ARG A 38 10.96 2.63 -2.91
N PRO A 39 10.15 2.13 -1.95
CA PRO A 39 9.28 2.98 -1.14
C PRO A 39 10.01 4.03 -0.30
N LEU A 40 11.13 3.65 0.32
CA LEU A 40 11.91 4.55 1.20
C LEU A 40 12.78 5.56 0.42
N GLN A 41 13.03 5.34 -0.87
CA GLN A 41 13.84 6.25 -1.68
C GLN A 41 12.99 7.16 -2.56
N ARG A 42 11.88 6.64 -3.08
CA ARG A 42 10.96 7.34 -3.98
C ARG A 42 9.52 6.99 -3.58
N PRO A 43 9.01 7.54 -2.46
CA PRO A 43 7.69 7.19 -1.96
C PRO A 43 6.58 7.54 -2.94
N ASP A 44 6.72 8.62 -3.71
CA ASP A 44 5.70 9.07 -4.66
C ASP A 44 5.51 8.12 -5.85
N ASP A 45 6.58 7.45 -6.31
CA ASP A 45 6.56 6.60 -7.51
C ASP A 45 5.54 5.47 -7.43
N GLY A 46 5.48 4.77 -6.30
CA GLY A 46 4.56 3.66 -6.10
C GLY A 46 3.14 4.11 -5.84
N LEU A 47 2.97 5.34 -5.36
CA LEU A 47 1.66 5.89 -5.11
C LEU A 47 1.03 6.43 -6.40
N LEU A 48 1.85 6.92 -7.34
CA LEU A 48 1.43 7.14 -8.73
C LEU A 48 0.97 5.83 -9.41
N LEU A 49 1.59 4.69 -9.05
CA LEU A 49 1.13 3.39 -9.53
C LEU A 49 -0.26 3.03 -9.01
N LEU A 50 -0.74 3.60 -7.89
CA LEU A 50 -2.09 3.35 -7.35
C LEU A 50 -3.19 4.08 -8.12
N LYS A 51 -2.87 5.20 -8.77
CA LYS A 51 -3.84 6.05 -9.47
C LYS A 51 -4.66 5.30 -10.54
N PRO A 52 -4.06 4.50 -11.45
CA PRO A 52 -4.82 3.69 -12.41
C PRO A 52 -5.75 2.66 -11.78
N TRP A 53 -5.44 2.14 -10.59
CA TRP A 53 -6.28 1.15 -9.90
C TRP A 53 -7.50 1.82 -9.28
N LYS A 54 -7.33 3.03 -8.74
CA LYS A 54 -8.45 3.87 -8.28
C LYS A 54 -9.36 4.24 -9.45
N GLU A 55 -8.79 4.76 -10.54
CA GLU A 55 -9.53 5.11 -11.76
C GLU A 55 -10.28 3.89 -12.36
N LEU A 56 -9.66 2.70 -12.36
CA LEU A 56 -10.33 1.48 -12.80
C LEU A 56 -11.52 1.11 -11.91
N ALA A 57 -11.31 1.17 -10.59
CA ALA A 57 -12.36 0.95 -9.61
C ALA A 57 -13.52 1.96 -9.81
N ASP A 58 -13.22 3.20 -10.18
CA ASP A 58 -14.21 4.23 -10.54
C ASP A 58 -14.93 3.92 -11.87
N SER A 59 -14.21 3.39 -12.86
CA SER A 59 -14.72 3.18 -14.24
C SER A 59 -15.63 1.96 -14.42
N HIS A 60 -15.71 1.05 -13.45
CA HIS A 60 -16.46 -0.19 -13.62
C HIS A 60 -17.97 0.07 -13.48
N GLU A 61 -18.68 0.21 -14.60
CA GLU A 61 -20.15 0.19 -14.63
C GLU A 61 -20.65 -1.24 -14.47
N ALA A 62 -20.81 -1.70 -13.23
CA ALA A 62 -21.54 -2.94 -12.97
C ALA A 62 -23.03 -2.76 -13.36
N PRO A 63 -23.63 -3.62 -14.19
CA PRO A 63 -25.05 -3.53 -14.51
C PRO A 63 -25.90 -3.94 -13.30
N ALA A 64 -27.03 -3.25 -13.10
CA ALA A 64 -28.17 -3.65 -12.25
C ALA A 64 -27.95 -3.88 -10.73
N ILE A 65 -26.77 -3.61 -10.17
CA ILE A 65 -26.55 -3.65 -8.72
C ILE A 65 -26.74 -2.24 -8.14
N GLY A 66 -27.56 -2.09 -7.11
CA GLY A 66 -27.83 -0.79 -6.48
C GLY A 66 -26.54 -0.03 -6.10
N LYS A 67 -26.56 1.31 -6.19
CA LYS A 67 -25.40 2.21 -6.00
C LYS A 67 -24.52 1.86 -4.79
N MET A 68 -25.13 1.49 -3.67
CA MET A 68 -24.45 1.08 -2.43
C MET A 68 -23.60 -0.18 -2.57
N ALA A 69 -24.13 -1.21 -3.25
CA ALA A 69 -23.43 -2.48 -3.45
C ALA A 69 -22.24 -2.32 -4.40
N LYS A 70 -22.38 -1.45 -5.41
CA LYS A 70 -21.30 -1.08 -6.33
C LYS A 70 -20.14 -0.41 -5.60
N GLU A 71 -20.40 0.60 -4.78
CA GLU A 71 -19.35 1.26 -3.99
C GLU A 71 -18.67 0.29 -3.04
N ARG A 72 -19.43 -0.61 -2.40
CA ARG A 72 -18.85 -1.62 -1.51
C ARG A 72 -17.90 -2.59 -2.23
N ALA A 73 -18.29 -3.08 -3.41
CA ALA A 73 -17.47 -3.99 -4.20
C ALA A 73 -16.20 -3.30 -4.70
N LYS A 74 -16.32 -2.04 -5.12
CA LYS A 74 -15.21 -1.19 -5.55
C LYS A 74 -14.20 -0.97 -4.42
N THR A 75 -14.67 -0.59 -3.24
CA THR A 75 -13.83 -0.46 -2.05
C THR A 75 -13.13 -1.77 -1.74
N ALA A 76 -13.84 -2.91 -1.79
CA ALA A 76 -13.25 -4.22 -1.55
C ALA A 76 -12.13 -4.58 -2.55
N LEU A 77 -12.29 -4.25 -3.84
CA LEU A 77 -11.25 -4.47 -4.85
C LEU A 77 -9.98 -3.65 -4.56
N VAL A 78 -10.15 -2.36 -4.25
CA VAL A 78 -9.02 -1.47 -3.92
C VAL A 78 -8.33 -1.95 -2.65
N THR A 79 -9.09 -2.18 -1.58
CA THR A 79 -8.55 -2.69 -0.30
C THR A 79 -7.82 -4.02 -0.49
N GLY A 80 -8.40 -4.97 -1.23
CA GLY A 80 -7.76 -6.26 -1.51
C GLY A 80 -6.44 -6.12 -2.27
N LEU A 81 -6.33 -5.17 -3.21
CA LEU A 81 -5.08 -4.92 -3.94
C LEU A 81 -4.02 -4.26 -3.06
N LEU A 82 -4.43 -3.34 -2.18
CA LEU A 82 -3.55 -2.74 -1.18
C LEU A 82 -2.98 -3.82 -0.25
N GLU A 83 -3.83 -4.70 0.28
CA GLU A 83 -3.42 -5.76 1.19
C GLU A 83 -2.57 -6.83 0.51
N ALA A 84 -2.92 -7.24 -0.71
CA ALA A 84 -2.27 -8.37 -1.38
C ALA A 84 -1.02 -7.99 -2.19
N ALA A 85 -0.82 -6.70 -2.51
CA ALA A 85 0.32 -6.24 -3.32
C ALA A 85 1.13 -5.11 -2.67
N LEU A 86 0.46 -4.07 -2.14
CA LEU A 86 1.15 -2.92 -1.56
C LEU A 86 1.78 -3.25 -0.20
N LEU A 87 1.00 -3.76 0.76
CA LEU A 87 1.48 -4.05 2.11
C LEU A 87 2.69 -5.00 2.13
N PRO A 88 2.74 -6.12 1.36
CA PRO A 88 3.93 -6.97 1.29
C PRO A 88 5.16 -6.20 0.82
N ARG A 89 5.01 -5.30 -0.16
CA ARG A 89 6.12 -4.49 -0.66
C ARG A 89 6.62 -3.51 0.39
N LEU A 90 5.71 -2.86 1.12
CA LEU A 90 6.05 -1.97 2.22
C LEU A 90 6.76 -2.71 3.36
N ARG A 91 6.24 -3.88 3.78
CA ARG A 91 6.90 -4.75 4.79
C ARG A 91 8.31 -5.12 4.37
N GLN A 92 8.52 -5.49 3.11
CA GLN A 92 9.86 -5.79 2.60
C GLN A 92 10.79 -4.58 2.65
N ALA A 93 10.31 -3.39 2.27
CA ALA A 93 11.13 -2.17 2.26
C ALA A 93 11.50 -1.73 3.69
N VAL A 94 10.51 -1.67 4.58
CA VAL A 94 10.67 -1.26 5.98
C VAL A 94 11.37 -2.34 6.83
N GLY A 95 11.33 -3.61 6.40
CA GLY A 95 12.07 -4.69 7.05
C GLY A 95 13.58 -4.45 7.10
N ASN A 96 14.15 -3.78 6.08
CA ASN A 96 15.57 -3.43 6.02
C ASN A 96 15.87 -1.99 6.47
N TRP A 97 14.84 -1.24 6.87
CA TRP A 97 15.00 0.12 7.36
C TRP A 97 15.52 0.12 8.80
N SER A 98 16.38 1.09 9.11
CA SER A 98 16.82 1.37 10.48
C SER A 98 15.92 2.44 11.08
N PRO A 99 15.22 2.18 12.21
CA PRO A 99 14.38 3.19 12.84
C PRO A 99 15.10 4.46 13.26
N ARG A 100 16.43 4.39 13.42
CA ARG A 100 17.29 5.54 13.72
C ARG A 100 17.41 6.54 12.56
N ASP A 101 17.16 6.10 11.32
CA ASP A 101 17.06 6.95 10.14
C ASP A 101 15.58 7.28 9.89
N VAL A 102 15.03 8.23 10.65
CA VAL A 102 13.58 8.46 10.73
C VAL A 102 12.98 8.89 9.38
N GLU A 103 13.65 9.83 8.71
CA GLU A 103 13.10 10.63 7.61
C GLU A 103 12.50 9.79 6.46
N PRO A 104 13.18 8.76 5.92
CA PRO A 104 12.68 8.02 4.77
C PRO A 104 11.37 7.28 5.03
N CYS A 105 11.20 6.75 6.24
CA CYS A 105 10.00 6.01 6.62
C CYS A 105 8.87 6.94 7.03
N LEU A 106 9.18 8.05 7.70
CA LEU A 106 8.20 9.07 8.05
C LEU A 106 7.55 9.64 6.80
N LEU A 107 8.37 10.07 5.82
CA LEU A 107 7.89 10.58 4.53
C LEU A 107 7.01 9.55 3.80
N LEU A 108 7.42 8.27 3.80
CA LEU A 108 6.62 7.21 3.21
C LEU A 108 5.24 7.09 3.88
N VAL A 109 5.17 7.12 5.21
CA VAL A 109 3.92 7.03 5.97
C VAL A 109 3.03 8.25 5.71
N GLU A 110 3.59 9.46 5.67
CA GLU A 110 2.85 10.68 5.32
C GLU A 110 2.22 10.58 3.93
N ARG A 111 3.01 10.16 2.93
CA ARG A 111 2.51 9.95 1.57
C ARG A 111 1.45 8.86 1.49
N CYS A 112 1.58 7.80 2.28
CA CYS A 112 0.54 6.78 2.40
C CYS A 112 -0.74 7.34 3.01
N LYS A 113 -0.68 8.21 4.04
CA LYS A 113 -1.86 8.88 4.63
C LYS A 113 -2.59 9.79 3.64
N GLU A 114 -1.85 10.48 2.76
CA GLU A 114 -2.44 11.33 1.72
C GLU A 114 -3.19 10.54 0.65
N LEU A 115 -2.73 9.32 0.35
CA LEU A 115 -3.13 8.60 -0.86
C LEU A 115 -3.88 7.30 -0.59
N LEU A 116 -4.02 6.85 0.65
CA LEU A 116 -4.74 5.62 1.00
C LEU A 116 -6.01 5.91 1.82
N PRO A 117 -6.98 4.99 1.82
CA PRO A 117 -8.04 4.99 2.83
C PRO A 117 -7.44 4.99 4.25
N ILE A 118 -8.13 5.61 5.20
CA ILE A 118 -7.64 5.80 6.57
C ILE A 118 -7.23 4.47 7.21
N GLU A 119 -8.03 3.42 7.02
CA GLU A 119 -7.79 2.10 7.59
C GLU A 119 -6.50 1.46 7.04
N ALA A 120 -6.23 1.66 5.74
CA ALA A 120 -5.02 1.17 5.10
C ALA A 120 -3.78 1.97 5.50
N ALA A 121 -3.92 3.28 5.74
CA ALA A 121 -2.82 4.09 6.26
C ALA A 121 -2.49 3.75 7.72
N GLU A 122 -3.52 3.50 8.54
CA GLU A 122 -3.36 3.05 9.93
C GLU A 122 -2.69 1.68 10.02
N SER A 123 -3.08 0.73 9.17
CA SER A 123 -2.47 -0.61 9.15
C SER A 123 -0.99 -0.58 8.78
N ILE A 124 -0.54 0.39 7.96
CA ILE A 124 0.90 0.57 7.69
C ILE A 124 1.65 0.94 8.98
N GLY A 125 1.13 1.91 9.74
CA GLY A 125 1.74 2.27 11.03
C GLY A 125 1.78 1.09 11.99
N ALA A 126 0.65 0.41 12.16
CA ALA A 126 0.48 -0.68 13.13
C ALA A 126 1.22 -1.98 12.76
N GLU A 127 1.18 -2.39 11.49
CA GLU A 127 1.67 -3.70 11.05
C GLU A 127 3.04 -3.66 10.37
N VAL A 128 3.50 -2.48 9.92
CA VAL A 128 4.76 -2.35 9.19
C VAL A 128 5.80 -1.61 10.01
N VAL A 129 5.46 -0.43 10.53
CA VAL A 129 6.42 0.44 11.21
C VAL A 129 6.60 0.07 12.68
N LEU A 130 5.49 -0.06 13.41
CA LEU A 130 5.52 -0.30 14.85
C LEU A 130 6.30 -1.57 15.27
N PRO A 131 6.21 -2.71 14.56
CA PRO A 131 7.02 -3.88 14.91
C PRO A 131 8.53 -3.62 14.80
N ARG A 132 8.96 -2.79 13.84
CA ARG A 132 10.38 -2.42 13.67
C ARG A 132 10.86 -1.48 14.77
N LEU A 133 10.04 -0.50 15.14
CA LEU A 133 10.33 0.40 16.27
C LEU A 133 10.46 -0.39 17.58
N ARG A 134 9.54 -1.32 17.85
CA ARG A 134 9.60 -2.18 19.05
C ARG A 134 10.89 -3.01 19.10
N ALA A 135 11.23 -3.67 17.99
CA ALA A 135 12.46 -4.47 17.91
C ALA A 135 13.73 -3.62 18.10
N GLU A 136 13.76 -2.39 17.60
CA GLU A 136 14.89 -1.48 17.81
C GLU A 136 14.96 -1.01 19.28
N VAL A 137 13.83 -0.73 19.92
CA VAL A 137 13.79 -0.38 21.36
C VAL A 137 14.30 -1.54 22.22
N GLU A 138 13.91 -2.77 21.90
CA GLU A 138 14.34 -3.97 22.64
C GLU A 138 15.85 -4.22 22.55
N THR A 139 16.49 -3.78 21.47
CA THR A 139 17.93 -3.97 21.22
C THR A 139 18.77 -2.75 21.57
N TRP A 140 18.15 -1.59 21.81
CA TRP A 140 18.82 -0.37 22.21
C TRP A 140 19.28 -0.43 23.67
N ASP A 141 20.54 -0.06 23.91
CA ASP A 141 21.13 0.00 25.25
C ASP A 141 21.70 1.40 25.53
N PRO A 142 21.14 2.15 26.51
CA PRO A 142 21.57 3.51 26.84
C PRO A 142 23.05 3.62 27.24
N ARG A 143 23.71 2.52 27.59
CA ARG A 143 25.11 2.51 28.06
C ARG A 143 26.11 2.48 26.91
N VAL A 144 25.71 1.95 25.76
CA VAL A 144 26.61 1.74 24.60
C VAL A 144 26.16 2.47 23.35
N ASP A 145 24.86 2.73 23.20
CA ASP A 145 24.31 3.46 22.07
C ASP A 145 24.54 4.96 22.18
N LYS A 146 25.12 5.54 21.12
CA LYS A 146 25.45 6.97 21.04
C LYS A 146 24.24 7.87 20.80
N VAL A 147 23.14 7.31 20.28
CA VAL A 147 21.94 8.03 19.92
C VAL A 147 20.84 7.64 20.89
N SER A 148 20.25 8.63 21.55
CA SER A 148 19.17 8.38 22.50
C SER A 148 17.89 7.93 21.79
N ALA A 149 17.18 6.97 22.38
CA ALA A 149 15.95 6.40 21.84
C ALA A 149 14.87 7.45 21.52
N HIS A 150 14.76 8.50 22.35
CA HIS A 150 13.73 9.53 22.17
C HIS A 150 13.83 10.26 20.82
N LEU A 151 15.04 10.40 20.25
CA LEU A 151 15.23 11.13 18.98
C LEU A 151 14.54 10.44 17.81
N TRP A 152 14.52 9.12 17.80
CA TRP A 152 13.92 8.33 16.72
C TRP A 152 12.55 7.75 17.08
N LEU A 153 12.11 7.85 18.33
CA LEU A 153 10.76 7.49 18.77
C LEU A 153 9.78 8.67 18.73
N HIS A 154 10.22 9.88 19.10
CA HIS A 154 9.37 11.06 19.21
C HIS A 154 8.52 11.33 17.95
N PRO A 155 9.02 11.18 16.71
CA PRO A 155 8.23 11.42 15.50
C PRO A 155 7.05 10.46 15.29
N TRP A 156 6.98 9.36 16.05
CA TRP A 156 5.95 8.32 15.91
C TRP A 156 4.89 8.38 17.01
N LEU A 157 5.05 9.28 17.98
CA LEU A 157 4.10 9.47 19.07
C LEU A 157 2.93 10.37 18.60
N PRO A 158 1.72 10.11 19.09
CA PRO A 158 0.54 10.92 18.78
C PRO A 158 0.60 12.33 19.38
#